data_AF-A0A5Q0BPN4-F1
#
_entry.id   AF-A0A5Q0BPN4-F1
#
_cell.length_a   1.000
_cell.length_b   1.000
_cell.length_c   1.000
_cell.angle_alpha   90.00
_cell.angle_beta   90.00
_cell.angle_gamma   90.00
#
_symmetry.space_group_name_H-M   'P 1'
#
loop_
_entity.id
_entity.type
_entity.pdbx_description
1 polymer ?
#
loop_
_entity_poly.entity_id
_entity_poly.type
_entity_poly.pdbx_seq_one_letter_code
_entity_poly.pdbx_strand_id
1 'polypeptide(L)'
;MTLPNQRLQRTLDLIDAANSEDPYHETVDGNSCPKELLYGQRMSAWLARVEPNPRETWQIAARAQHICRWEIPRDTYPMDRIGYLEWRKRLYRFHADKVGAIMRQTGYEEPEITEVQRMLLKSGIKADASVQLLEDMACLVFLDHYLEDFIAKHGHDEAKLIDIVRKSWKKMSDRGHRHAAEIALSAEAQRVIGKALAGSE
;
A
#
# COMPACT_ATOMS: atom_id res chain seq x y z
N MET A 1 23.68 16.25 -14.71
CA MET A 1 22.73 16.52 -13.61
C MET A 1 21.33 16.45 -14.17
N THR A 2 20.53 15.47 -13.76
CA THR A 2 19.13 15.33 -14.19
C THR A 2 18.29 16.35 -13.42
N LEU A 3 17.38 17.08 -14.09
CA LEU A 3 16.48 18.02 -13.40
C LEU A 3 15.61 17.26 -12.38
N PRO A 4 15.25 17.84 -11.22
CA PRO A 4 14.52 17.14 -10.15
C PRO A 4 13.24 16.41 -10.63
N ASN A 5 12.47 17.06 -11.51
CA ASN A 5 11.26 16.47 -12.09
C ASN A 5 11.57 15.27 -13.02
N GLN A 6 12.69 15.31 -13.75
CA GLN A 6 13.10 14.22 -14.65
C GLN A 6 13.63 12.98 -13.90
N ARG A 7 14.32 13.15 -12.75
CA ARG A 7 14.81 11.99 -11.98
C ARG A 7 13.65 11.25 -11.32
N LEU A 8 12.70 11.98 -10.71
CA LEU A 8 11.52 11.40 -10.09
C LEU A 8 10.69 10.64 -11.11
N GLN A 9 10.35 11.27 -12.25
CA GLN A 9 9.55 10.63 -13.27
C GLN A 9 10.20 9.33 -13.76
N ARG A 10 11.52 9.36 -14.01
CA ARG A 10 12.27 8.16 -14.41
C ARG A 10 12.21 7.06 -13.35
N THR A 11 12.27 7.39 -12.07
CA THR A 11 12.14 6.40 -10.99
C THR A 11 10.75 5.78 -10.97
N LEU A 12 9.70 6.59 -11.11
CA LEU A 12 8.32 6.12 -11.16
C LEU A 12 8.08 5.22 -12.40
N ASP A 13 8.61 5.62 -13.55
CA ASP A 13 8.51 4.83 -14.79
C ASP A 13 9.20 3.46 -14.66
N LEU A 14 10.35 3.40 -13.98
CA LEU A 14 11.05 2.13 -13.73
C LEU A 14 10.29 1.23 -12.74
N ILE A 15 9.61 1.81 -11.73
CA ILE A 15 8.74 1.05 -10.83
C ILE A 15 7.54 0.50 -11.59
N ASP A 16 6.90 1.34 -12.42
CA ASP A 16 5.77 0.95 -13.25
C ASP A 16 6.15 -0.14 -14.25
N ALA A 17 7.31 -0.01 -14.90
CA ALA A 17 7.83 -1.03 -15.82
C ALA A 17 8.02 -2.38 -15.09
N ALA A 18 8.63 -2.37 -13.91
CA ALA A 18 8.83 -3.59 -13.11
C ALA A 18 7.50 -4.22 -12.65
N ASN A 19 6.50 -3.40 -12.33
CA ASN A 19 5.17 -3.89 -11.95
C ASN A 19 4.30 -4.30 -13.16
N SER A 20 4.61 -3.81 -14.36
CA SER A 20 3.92 -4.19 -15.59
C SER A 20 4.21 -5.63 -16.01
N GLU A 21 5.27 -6.23 -15.45
CA GLU A 21 5.60 -7.65 -15.63
C GLU A 21 4.73 -8.59 -14.77
N ASP A 22 3.85 -8.05 -13.93
CA ASP A 22 2.93 -8.88 -13.12
C ASP A 22 2.00 -9.72 -14.01
N PRO A 23 2.09 -11.06 -13.96
CA PRO A 23 1.25 -11.93 -14.79
C PRO A 23 -0.21 -11.91 -14.34
N TYR A 24 -0.49 -11.48 -13.11
CA TYR A 24 -1.84 -11.39 -12.58
C TYR A 24 -2.46 -10.04 -12.92
N HIS A 25 -3.71 -10.08 -13.38
CA HIS A 25 -4.42 -8.90 -13.82
C HIS A 25 -5.71 -8.66 -13.02
N GLU A 26 -6.11 -7.40 -12.94
CA GLU A 26 -7.40 -6.91 -12.45
C GLU A 26 -8.12 -6.20 -13.60
N THR A 27 -9.45 -6.33 -13.68
CA THR A 27 -10.26 -5.58 -14.66
C THR A 27 -10.83 -4.34 -14.00
N VAL A 28 -10.53 -3.16 -14.54
CA VAL A 28 -11.06 -1.87 -14.09
C VAL A 28 -11.65 -1.15 -15.30
N ASP A 29 -12.93 -0.76 -15.20
CA ASP A 29 -13.67 -0.08 -16.29
C ASP A 29 -13.57 -0.80 -17.64
N GLY A 30 -13.58 -2.15 -17.60
CA GLY A 30 -13.46 -3.00 -18.79
C GLY A 30 -12.02 -3.19 -19.32
N ASN A 31 -11.02 -2.58 -18.70
CA ASN A 31 -9.61 -2.72 -19.08
C ASN A 31 -8.87 -3.66 -18.13
N SER A 32 -8.10 -4.58 -18.70
CA SER A 32 -7.24 -5.49 -17.94
C SER A 32 -5.90 -4.82 -17.63
N CYS A 33 -5.55 -4.70 -16.35
CA CYS A 33 -4.33 -4.07 -15.87
C CYS A 33 -3.54 -5.02 -14.96
N PRO A 34 -2.19 -5.05 -15.04
CA PRO A 34 -1.37 -5.79 -14.08
C PRO A 34 -1.65 -5.34 -12.63
N LYS A 35 -1.82 -6.28 -11.71
CA LYS A 35 -2.35 -5.99 -10.35
C LYS A 35 -1.45 -5.06 -9.56
N GLU A 36 -0.16 -5.36 -9.49
CA GLU A 36 0.76 -4.53 -8.69
C GLU A 36 1.03 -3.15 -9.34
N LEU A 37 0.89 -3.03 -10.67
CA LEU A 37 0.93 -1.73 -11.35
C LEU A 37 -0.27 -0.87 -10.92
N LEU A 38 -1.47 -1.44 -11.02
CA LEU A 38 -2.71 -0.79 -10.63
C LEU A 38 -2.69 -0.40 -9.15
N TYR A 39 -2.20 -1.28 -8.28
CA TYR A 39 -2.05 -0.99 -6.86
C TYR A 39 -1.13 0.23 -6.61
N GLY A 40 0.04 0.27 -7.26
CA GLY A 40 0.97 1.41 -7.17
C GLY A 40 0.36 2.73 -7.64
N GLN A 41 -0.44 2.70 -8.72
CA GLN A 41 -1.16 3.88 -9.22
C GLN A 41 -2.25 4.35 -8.24
N ARG A 42 -3.01 3.42 -7.63
CA ARG A 42 -3.99 3.72 -6.57
C ARG A 42 -3.32 4.37 -5.36
N MET A 43 -2.15 3.88 -4.95
CA MET A 43 -1.35 4.48 -3.87
C MET A 43 -0.94 5.92 -4.20
N SER A 44 -0.48 6.20 -5.43
CA SER A 44 -0.16 7.57 -5.86
C SER A 44 -1.38 8.48 -5.91
N ALA A 45 -2.53 7.97 -6.37
CA ALA A 45 -3.77 8.74 -6.42
C ALA A 45 -4.22 9.17 -5.02
N TRP A 46 -4.15 8.27 -4.04
CA TRP A 46 -4.44 8.59 -2.64
C TRP A 46 -3.43 9.57 -2.04
N LEU A 47 -2.12 9.39 -2.32
CA LEU A 47 -1.10 10.32 -1.85
C LEU A 47 -1.37 11.76 -2.33
N ALA A 48 -1.73 11.94 -3.61
CA ALA A 48 -2.02 13.26 -4.17
C ALA A 48 -3.24 13.94 -3.54
N ARG A 49 -4.24 13.15 -3.09
CA ARG A 49 -5.41 13.67 -2.36
C ARG A 49 -5.07 14.07 -0.94
N VAL A 50 -4.26 13.24 -0.27
CA VAL A 50 -3.93 13.45 1.14
C VAL A 50 -2.88 14.54 1.29
N GLU A 51 -1.80 14.50 0.52
CA GLU A 51 -0.67 15.42 0.57
C GLU A 51 -0.50 16.16 -0.77
N PRO A 52 -0.98 17.42 -0.90
CA PRO A 52 -0.96 18.17 -2.17
C PRO A 52 0.45 18.50 -2.70
N ASN A 53 1.47 18.50 -1.85
CA ASN A 53 2.86 18.75 -2.26
C ASN A 53 3.80 17.66 -1.69
N PRO A 54 3.69 16.41 -2.16
CA PRO A 54 4.41 15.30 -1.58
C PRO A 54 5.88 15.32 -2.00
N ARG A 55 6.77 15.04 -1.05
CA ARG A 55 8.20 14.84 -1.32
C ARG A 55 8.42 13.72 -2.33
N GLU A 56 9.49 13.79 -3.11
CA GLU A 56 9.86 12.74 -4.08
C GLU A 56 9.92 11.35 -3.42
N THR A 57 10.54 11.26 -2.23
CA THR A 57 10.65 10.00 -1.47
C THR A 57 9.28 9.43 -1.11
N TRP A 58 8.29 10.26 -0.78
CA TRP A 58 6.94 9.79 -0.46
C TRP A 58 6.20 9.31 -1.70
N GLN A 59 6.39 9.98 -2.83
CA GLN A 59 5.82 9.56 -4.11
C GLN A 59 6.40 8.21 -4.56
N ILE A 60 7.72 8.03 -4.43
CA ILE A 60 8.43 6.78 -4.73
C ILE A 60 7.95 5.66 -3.80
N ALA A 61 7.91 5.90 -2.49
CA ALA A 61 7.48 4.89 -1.52
C ALA A 61 6.02 4.46 -1.73
N ALA A 62 5.12 5.41 -2.03
CA ALA A 62 3.73 5.10 -2.36
C ALA A 62 3.63 4.25 -3.62
N ARG A 63 4.31 4.66 -4.71
CA ARG A 63 4.29 3.92 -5.97
C ARG A 63 4.88 2.51 -5.83
N ALA A 64 5.91 2.35 -5.00
CA ALA A 64 6.64 1.10 -4.79
C ALA A 64 6.10 0.23 -3.63
N GLN A 65 5.00 0.60 -2.97
CA GLN A 65 4.49 -0.06 -1.76
C GLN A 65 4.50 -1.59 -1.86
N HIS A 66 4.08 -2.15 -3.00
CA HIS A 66 4.07 -3.58 -3.31
C HIS A 66 4.89 -3.95 -4.58
N ILE A 67 5.97 -3.22 -4.87
CA ILE A 67 6.76 -3.44 -6.10
C ILE A 67 7.15 -4.92 -6.30
N CYS A 68 6.80 -5.48 -7.46
CA CYS A 68 7.03 -6.88 -7.87
C CYS A 68 6.57 -7.94 -6.85
N ARG A 69 5.55 -7.66 -6.04
CA ARG A 69 5.08 -8.56 -4.98
C ARG A 69 4.73 -9.96 -5.46
N TRP A 70 4.24 -10.07 -6.70
CA TRP A 70 3.88 -11.34 -7.35
C TRP A 70 5.07 -12.33 -7.44
N GLU A 71 6.32 -11.87 -7.40
CA GLU A 71 7.52 -12.73 -7.41
C GLU A 71 7.66 -13.57 -6.12
N ILE A 72 6.97 -13.20 -5.04
CA ILE A 72 6.94 -13.97 -3.79
C ILE A 72 5.47 -14.29 -3.46
N PRO A 73 4.87 -15.30 -4.11
CA PRO A 73 3.46 -15.66 -3.88
C PRO A 73 3.18 -16.10 -2.44
N ARG A 74 1.97 -15.83 -1.94
CA ARG A 74 1.58 -16.17 -0.56
C ARG A 74 1.59 -17.68 -0.30
N ASP A 75 1.28 -18.50 -1.30
CA ASP A 75 1.22 -19.96 -1.18
C ASP A 75 2.60 -20.64 -1.08
N THR A 76 3.69 -19.89 -1.27
CA THR A 76 5.06 -20.36 -0.97
C THR A 76 5.38 -20.43 0.52
N TYR A 77 4.46 -20.00 1.39
CA TYR A 77 4.56 -20.05 2.86
C TYR A 77 3.37 -20.81 3.47
N PRO A 78 3.50 -21.44 4.65
CA PRO A 78 2.40 -22.11 5.34
C PRO A 78 1.15 -21.22 5.47
N MET A 79 -0.05 -21.75 5.19
CA MET A 79 -1.33 -21.02 5.21
C MET A 79 -1.88 -20.77 6.62
N ASP A 80 -0.99 -20.43 7.55
CA ASP A 80 -1.31 -20.07 8.92
C ASP A 80 -0.87 -18.62 9.24
N ARG A 81 -1.04 -18.22 10.51
CA ARG A 81 -0.66 -16.90 10.99
C ARG A 81 0.85 -16.67 10.97
N ILE A 82 1.65 -17.68 11.29
CA ILE A 82 3.11 -17.56 11.38
C ILE A 82 3.69 -17.39 9.98
N GLY A 83 3.33 -18.26 9.04
CA GLY A 83 3.72 -18.18 7.63
C GLY A 83 3.29 -16.86 6.98
N TYR A 84 2.11 -16.32 7.32
CA TYR A 84 1.70 -14.99 6.86
C TYR A 84 2.63 -13.87 7.37
N LEU A 85 3.01 -13.90 8.65
CA LEU A 85 3.89 -12.89 9.23
C LEU A 85 5.31 -12.96 8.64
N GLU A 86 5.82 -14.16 8.40
CA GLU A 86 7.11 -14.39 7.76
C GLU A 86 7.13 -13.91 6.30
N TRP A 87 6.12 -14.31 5.52
CA TRP A 87 5.94 -13.86 4.15
C TRP A 87 5.89 -12.34 4.06
N ARG A 88 5.08 -11.69 4.91
CA ARG A 88 4.97 -10.24 4.94
C ARG A 88 6.29 -9.56 5.31
N LYS A 89 7.03 -10.09 6.29
CA LYS A 89 8.35 -9.57 6.68
C LYS A 89 9.38 -9.77 5.55
N ARG A 90 9.26 -10.82 4.74
CA ARG A 90 10.08 -11.03 3.55
C ARG A 90 9.76 -9.99 2.48
N LEU A 91 8.47 -9.78 2.18
CA LEU A 91 8.01 -8.80 1.21
C LEU A 91 8.49 -7.38 1.53
N TYR A 92 8.37 -6.94 2.78
CA TYR A 92 8.83 -5.60 3.20
C TYR A 92 10.31 -5.34 2.86
N ARG A 93 11.19 -6.32 3.14
CA ARG A 93 12.61 -6.23 2.79
C ARG A 93 12.82 -6.25 1.28
N PHE A 94 12.13 -7.15 0.59
CA PHE A 94 12.22 -7.28 -0.85
C PHE A 94 11.80 -6.00 -1.60
N HIS A 95 10.69 -5.35 -1.19
CA HIS A 95 10.25 -4.08 -1.77
C HIS A 95 11.26 -2.96 -1.53
N ALA A 96 11.78 -2.86 -0.30
CA ALA A 96 12.82 -1.91 0.07
C ALA A 96 14.10 -2.10 -0.75
N ASP A 97 14.54 -3.34 -0.96
CA ASP A 97 15.73 -3.66 -1.74
C ASP A 97 15.53 -3.30 -3.23
N LYS A 98 14.41 -3.70 -3.84
CA LYS A 98 14.10 -3.41 -5.25
C LYS A 98 14.03 -1.92 -5.52
N VAL A 99 13.26 -1.17 -4.73
CA VAL A 99 13.15 0.28 -4.96
C VAL A 99 14.48 0.99 -4.70
N GLY A 100 15.27 0.54 -3.72
CA GLY A 100 16.58 1.10 -3.45
C GLY A 100 17.54 0.93 -4.63
N ALA A 101 17.50 -0.21 -5.33
CA ALA A 101 18.27 -0.42 -6.56
C ALA A 101 17.85 0.55 -7.68
N ILE A 102 16.54 0.71 -7.90
CA ILE A 102 16.00 1.65 -8.90
C ILE A 102 16.41 3.09 -8.56
N MET A 103 16.25 3.49 -7.30
CA MET A 103 16.60 4.84 -6.83
C MET A 103 18.08 5.17 -7.09
N ARG A 104 19.01 4.24 -6.77
CA ARG A 104 20.44 4.38 -7.08
C ARG A 104 20.68 4.56 -8.58
N GLN A 105 20.03 3.75 -9.41
CA GLN A 105 20.14 3.84 -10.87
C GLN A 105 19.69 5.21 -11.41
N THR A 106 18.74 5.85 -10.73
CA THR A 106 18.20 7.17 -11.10
C THR A 106 18.89 8.35 -10.44
N GLY A 107 19.92 8.12 -9.62
CA GLY A 107 20.75 9.17 -9.02
C GLY A 107 20.21 9.74 -7.71
N TYR A 108 19.48 8.96 -6.93
CA TYR A 108 19.18 9.28 -5.52
C TYR A 108 20.32 8.83 -4.62
N GLU A 109 20.57 9.62 -3.57
CA GLU A 109 21.62 9.35 -2.60
C GLU A 109 21.09 8.51 -1.41
N GLU A 110 22.01 7.89 -0.65
CA GLU A 110 21.66 6.98 0.45
C GLU A 110 20.69 7.54 1.50
N PRO A 111 20.70 8.84 1.87
CA PRO A 111 19.70 9.38 2.79
C PRO A 111 18.26 9.29 2.25
N GLU A 112 18.06 9.59 0.97
CA GLU A 112 16.74 9.52 0.31
C GLU A 112 16.30 8.06 0.15
N ILE A 113 17.23 7.17 -0.24
CA ILE A 113 16.97 5.73 -0.35
C ILE A 113 16.59 5.14 1.01
N THR A 114 17.34 5.49 2.06
CA THR A 114 17.09 4.99 3.42
C THR A 114 15.73 5.44 3.95
N GLU A 115 15.29 6.66 3.63
CA GLU A 115 13.92 7.11 3.97
C GLU A 115 12.88 6.20 3.31
N VAL A 116 12.95 6.00 1.99
CA VAL A 116 12.00 5.16 1.25
C VAL A 116 12.01 3.71 1.76
N GLN A 117 13.19 3.14 1.98
CA GLN A 117 13.34 1.80 2.53
C GLN A 117 12.71 1.68 3.92
N ARG A 118 12.92 2.65 4.80
CA ARG A 118 12.30 2.69 6.13
C ARG A 118 10.77 2.71 6.04
N MET A 119 10.22 3.49 5.11
CA MET A 119 8.78 3.54 4.84
C MET A 119 8.24 2.17 4.41
N LEU A 120 8.87 1.51 3.42
CA LEU A 120 8.45 0.20 2.91
C LEU A 120 8.65 -0.95 3.92
N LEU A 121 9.65 -0.82 4.79
CA LEU A 121 9.85 -1.73 5.92
C LEU A 121 8.78 -1.59 7.00
N LYS A 122 7.94 -0.55 6.92
CA LYS A 122 6.92 -0.21 7.92
C LYS A 122 7.52 -0.02 9.31
N SER A 123 8.76 0.46 9.37
CA SER A 123 9.51 0.64 10.62
C SER A 123 9.22 2.01 11.22
N GLY A 124 8.38 2.05 12.26
CA GLY A 124 8.03 3.29 12.95
C GLY A 124 6.61 3.80 12.69
N ILE A 125 5.64 2.92 12.39
CA ILE A 125 4.22 3.30 12.38
C ILE A 125 3.88 3.97 13.72
N LYS A 126 3.14 5.09 13.68
CA LYS A 126 2.82 6.01 14.79
C LYS A 126 3.98 6.84 15.35
N ALA A 127 5.22 6.59 14.95
CA ALA A 127 6.40 7.32 15.43
C ALA A 127 7.07 8.18 14.35
N ASP A 128 7.01 7.76 13.09
CA ASP A 128 7.56 8.46 11.94
C ASP A 128 6.42 8.90 11.00
N ALA A 129 6.36 10.20 10.72
CA ALA A 129 5.31 10.79 9.89
C ALA A 129 5.29 10.26 8.44
N SER A 130 6.46 9.95 7.86
CA SER A 130 6.56 9.41 6.50
C SER A 130 6.04 7.96 6.46
N VAL A 131 6.40 7.15 7.46
CA VAL A 131 5.93 5.75 7.59
C VAL A 131 4.44 5.73 7.86
N GLN A 132 3.95 6.63 8.72
CA GLN A 132 2.54 6.76 9.03
C GLN A 132 1.73 7.17 7.80
N LEU A 133 2.21 8.15 7.02
CA LEU A 133 1.56 8.57 5.78
C LEU A 133 1.39 7.39 4.81
N LEU A 134 2.43 6.58 4.63
CA LEU A 134 2.37 5.41 3.75
C LEU A 134 1.43 4.32 4.29
N GLU A 135 1.35 4.13 5.61
CA GLU A 135 0.38 3.20 6.21
C GLU A 135 -1.06 3.70 6.05
N ASP A 136 -1.30 4.99 6.22
CA ASP A 136 -2.60 5.61 5.95
C ASP A 136 -3.00 5.37 4.50
N MET A 137 -2.10 5.57 3.53
CA MET A 137 -2.39 5.38 2.11
C MET A 137 -2.74 3.92 1.80
N ALA A 138 -1.99 2.97 2.36
CA ALA A 138 -2.28 1.54 2.16
C ALA A 138 -3.65 1.16 2.76
N CYS A 139 -4.03 1.73 3.90
CA CYS A 139 -5.36 1.50 4.48
C CYS A 139 -6.47 2.14 3.64
N LEU A 140 -6.27 3.37 3.15
CA LEU A 140 -7.25 4.07 2.30
C LEU A 140 -7.46 3.33 0.98
N VAL A 141 -6.38 2.89 0.32
CA VAL A 141 -6.44 2.05 -0.88
C VAL A 141 -7.22 0.75 -0.60
N PHE A 142 -6.99 0.10 0.54
CA PHE A 142 -7.75 -1.07 0.93
C PHE A 142 -9.25 -0.76 1.09
N LEU A 143 -9.60 0.31 1.80
CA LEU A 143 -10.99 0.70 2.03
C LEU A 143 -11.71 1.08 0.73
N ASP A 144 -11.06 1.82 -0.16
CA ASP A 144 -11.64 2.36 -1.39
C ASP A 144 -11.77 1.31 -2.50
N HIS A 145 -10.80 0.40 -2.62
CA HIS A 145 -10.71 -0.47 -3.80
C HIS A 145 -10.85 -1.96 -3.52
N TYR A 146 -10.64 -2.40 -2.27
CA TYR A 146 -10.51 -3.83 -1.96
C TYR A 146 -11.44 -4.32 -0.85
N LEU A 147 -12.05 -3.42 -0.07
CA LEU A 147 -12.89 -3.79 1.07
C LEU A 147 -14.12 -4.59 0.62
N GLU A 148 -14.78 -4.22 -0.47
CA GLU A 148 -15.99 -4.89 -0.92
C GLU A 148 -15.71 -6.34 -1.35
N ASP A 149 -14.69 -6.55 -2.19
CA ASP A 149 -14.23 -7.89 -2.56
C ASP A 149 -13.76 -8.69 -1.35
N PHE A 150 -13.11 -8.03 -0.39
CA PHE A 150 -12.67 -8.65 0.85
C PHE A 150 -13.87 -9.13 1.69
N ILE A 151 -14.94 -8.32 1.79
CA ILE A 151 -16.20 -8.69 2.45
C ILE A 151 -16.85 -9.86 1.72
N ALA A 152 -16.98 -9.80 0.39
CA ALA A 152 -17.58 -10.86 -0.40
C ALA A 152 -16.86 -12.20 -0.20
N LYS A 153 -15.53 -12.18 -0.11
CA LYS A 153 -14.71 -13.38 0.09
C LYS A 153 -14.73 -13.91 1.52
N HIS A 154 -14.82 -13.04 2.53
CA HIS A 154 -14.64 -13.39 3.94
C HIS A 154 -15.88 -13.23 4.82
N GLY A 155 -17.02 -12.84 4.27
CA GLY A 155 -18.26 -12.56 5.02
C GLY A 155 -18.84 -13.76 5.77
N HIS A 156 -18.44 -14.98 5.42
CA HIS A 156 -18.82 -16.20 6.15
C HIS A 156 -18.21 -16.28 7.56
N ASP A 157 -17.10 -15.56 7.82
CA ASP A 157 -16.46 -15.45 9.13
C ASP A 157 -16.47 -13.99 9.58
N GLU A 158 -17.66 -13.53 9.99
CA GLU A 158 -17.90 -12.12 10.31
C GLU A 158 -16.97 -11.62 11.44
N ALA A 159 -16.71 -12.44 12.46
CA ALA A 159 -15.85 -12.05 13.58
C ALA A 159 -14.42 -11.76 13.11
N LYS A 160 -13.86 -12.61 12.25
CA LYS A 160 -12.53 -12.41 11.67
C LYS A 160 -12.49 -11.24 10.70
N LEU A 161 -13.51 -11.07 9.87
CA LEU A 161 -13.66 -9.92 8.97
C LEU A 161 -13.60 -8.61 9.76
N ILE A 162 -14.43 -8.48 10.79
CA ILE A 162 -14.48 -7.30 11.67
C ILE A 162 -13.14 -7.07 12.35
N ASP A 163 -12.49 -8.11 12.87
CA ASP A 163 -11.18 -8.00 13.52
C ASP A 163 -10.09 -7.50 12.56
N ILE A 164 -10.09 -7.95 11.30
CA ILE A 164 -9.14 -7.48 10.27
C ILE A 164 -9.39 -5.99 9.95
N VAL A 165 -10.64 -5.59 9.71
CA VAL A 165 -10.99 -4.19 9.43
C VAL A 165 -10.63 -3.29 10.62
N ARG A 166 -10.91 -3.74 11.85
CA ARG A 166 -10.51 -3.04 13.08
C ARG A 166 -9.01 -2.86 13.18
N LYS A 167 -8.23 -3.90 12.87
CA LYS A 167 -6.76 -3.84 12.88
C LYS A 167 -6.22 -2.88 11.83
N SER A 168 -6.82 -2.79 10.65
CA SER A 168 -6.45 -1.78 9.65
C SER A 168 -6.75 -0.36 10.18
N TRP A 169 -7.96 -0.14 10.72
CA TRP A 169 -8.35 1.16 11.27
C TRP A 169 -7.45 1.64 12.41
N LYS A 170 -7.07 0.76 13.34
CA LYS A 170 -6.21 1.09 14.50
C LYS A 170 -4.79 1.53 14.13
N LYS A 171 -4.33 1.27 12.91
CA LYS A 171 -3.01 1.72 12.44
C LYS A 171 -3.05 3.09 11.78
N MET A 172 -4.22 3.52 11.31
CA MET A 172 -4.37 4.81 10.65
C MET A 172 -4.24 5.95 11.66
N SER A 173 -3.76 7.10 11.17
CA SER A 173 -3.79 8.36 11.91
C SER A 173 -5.17 9.03 11.82
N ASP A 174 -5.40 10.07 12.62
CA ASP A 174 -6.59 10.92 12.51
C ASP A 174 -6.76 11.52 11.10
N ARG A 175 -5.65 11.85 10.43
CA ARG A 175 -5.67 12.33 9.03
C ARG A 175 -6.17 11.22 8.10
N GLY A 176 -5.71 9.98 8.31
CA GLY A 176 -6.21 8.81 7.60
C GLY A 176 -7.70 8.57 7.84
N HIS A 177 -8.18 8.66 9.09
CA HIS A 177 -9.60 8.49 9.41
C HIS A 177 -10.49 9.55 8.77
N ARG A 178 -10.04 10.81 8.70
CA ARG A 178 -10.78 11.88 8.01
C ARG A 178 -11.00 11.55 6.54
N HIS A 179 -9.96 11.14 5.83
CA HIS A 179 -10.09 10.73 4.43
C HIS A 179 -10.88 9.44 4.24
N ALA A 180 -10.80 8.49 5.18
CA ALA A 180 -11.61 7.28 5.11
C ALA A 180 -13.11 7.57 5.19
N ALA A 181 -13.51 8.64 5.90
CA ALA A 181 -14.90 9.07 5.98
C ALA A 181 -15.43 9.69 4.67
N GLU A 182 -14.55 10.06 3.74
CA GLU A 182 -14.90 10.63 2.43
C GLU A 182 -15.13 9.54 1.36
N ILE A 183 -14.80 8.28 1.66
CA ILE A 183 -14.94 7.16 0.73
C ILE A 183 -16.42 6.78 0.60
N ALA A 184 -16.91 6.71 -0.64
CA ALA A 184 -18.26 6.24 -0.94
C ALA A 184 -18.32 4.71 -0.79
N LEU A 185 -18.80 4.24 0.36
CA LEU A 185 -18.90 2.82 0.68
C LEU A 185 -20.35 2.30 0.55
N SER A 186 -20.51 1.05 0.10
CA SER A 186 -21.80 0.36 0.17
C SER A 186 -22.32 0.23 1.61
N ALA A 187 -23.64 0.03 1.76
CA ALA A 187 -24.27 -0.15 3.06
C ALA A 187 -23.66 -1.30 3.87
N GLU A 188 -23.24 -2.37 3.19
CA GLU A 188 -22.58 -3.52 3.82
C GLU A 188 -21.18 -3.16 4.33
N ALA A 189 -20.37 -2.46 3.53
CA ALA A 189 -19.06 -1.98 3.96
C ALA A 189 -19.17 -1.01 5.16
N GLN A 190 -20.14 -0.09 5.13
CA GLN A 190 -20.43 0.80 6.26
C GLN A 190 -20.80 0.02 7.53
N ARG A 191 -21.63 -1.02 7.40
CA ARG A 191 -22.03 -1.89 8.51
C ARG A 191 -20.83 -2.60 9.14
N VAL A 192 -19.93 -3.15 8.31
CA VAL A 192 -18.71 -3.84 8.78
C VAL A 192 -17.79 -2.87 9.51
N ILE A 193 -17.56 -1.67 8.95
CA ILE A 193 -16.76 -0.63 9.61
C ILE A 193 -17.40 -0.22 10.94
N GLY A 194 -18.72 0.03 10.96
CA GLY A 194 -19.44 0.39 12.19
C GLY A 194 -19.24 -0.63 13.31
N LYS A 195 -19.35 -1.93 13.00
CA LYS A 195 -19.06 -3.01 13.97
C LYS A 195 -17.57 -3.06 14.39
N ALA A 196 -16.65 -2.78 13.47
CA ALA A 196 -15.23 -2.72 13.77
C ALA A 196 -14.91 -1.60 14.78
N LEU A 197 -15.55 -0.44 14.63
CA LEU A 197 -15.37 0.73 15.50
C LEU A 197 -16.05 0.59 16.85
N ALA A 198 -17.25 0.00 16.92
CA ALA A 198 -18.01 -0.16 18.17
C ALA A 198 -17.30 -1.00 19.24
N GLY A 199 -16.38 -1.89 18.85
CA GLY A 199 -15.57 -2.70 19.77
C GLY A 199 -14.21 -2.09 20.13
N SER A 200 -14.08 -0.76 20.07
CA SER A 200 -12.82 -0.04 20.30
C SER A 200 -12.76 0.74 21.63
N GLU A 201 -13.69 0.49 22.55
CA GLU A 201 -13.57 0.90 23.95
C GLU A 201 -12.48 0.11 24.69
#